data_AF-A0A1Q9TUP3-F1
#
_entry.id   AF-A0A1Q9TUP3-F1
#
_cell.length_a   1.000
_cell.length_b   1.000
_cell.length_c   1.000
_cell.angle_alpha   90.00
_cell.angle_beta   90.00
_cell.angle_gamma   90.00
#
_symmetry.space_group_name_H-M   'P 1'
#
loop_
_entity.id
_entity.type
_entity.pdbx_description
1 polymer ?
#
loop_
_entity_poly.entity_id
_entity_poly.type
_entity_poly.pdbx_seq_one_letter_code
_entity_poly.pdbx_strand_id
1 'polypeptide(L)'
;MGRAWRRAVVSWHRFEAFHQAVFEARWGHARQREARTQQDTLRALLMLETLGVDNPVAYETLDLVPSMVADLHEWHRRLGREDFGAPGGCC
;
A
#
# COMPACT_ATOMS: atom_id res chain seq x y z
N MET A 1 -33.49 -18.84 28.18
CA MET A 1 -32.06 -19.10 27.88
C MET A 1 -31.48 -18.22 26.76
N GLY A 2 -32.20 -17.87 25.68
CA GLY A 2 -31.62 -17.13 24.55
C GLY A 2 -31.19 -15.66 24.76
N ARG A 3 -31.72 -14.94 25.76
CA ARG A 3 -31.36 -13.53 26.01
C ARG A 3 -30.01 -13.37 26.71
N ALA A 4 -29.66 -14.29 27.62
CA ALA A 4 -28.36 -14.29 28.29
C ALA A 4 -27.23 -14.66 27.31
N TRP A 5 -27.48 -15.63 26.43
CA TRP A 5 -26.56 -16.02 25.36
C TRP A 5 -26.25 -14.87 24.41
N ARG A 6 -27.28 -14.15 23.92
CA ARG A 6 -27.07 -12.97 23.06
C ARG A 6 -26.24 -11.87 23.75
N ARG A 7 -26.46 -11.61 25.05
CA ARG A 7 -25.66 -10.63 25.79
C ARG A 7 -24.21 -11.08 25.93
N ALA A 8 -23.96 -12.35 26.19
CA ALA A 8 -22.61 -12.90 26.26
C ALA A 8 -21.86 -12.74 24.92
N VAL A 9 -22.52 -13.08 23.80
CA VAL A 9 -21.95 -12.92 22.45
C VAL A 9 -21.65 -11.46 22.11
N VAL A 10 -22.56 -10.54 22.43
CA VAL A 10 -22.34 -9.10 22.19
C VAL A 10 -21.19 -8.56 23.04
N SER A 11 -21.13 -8.94 24.31
CA SER A 11 -20.02 -8.56 25.19
C SER A 11 -18.68 -9.12 24.72
N TRP A 12 -18.67 -10.34 24.18
CA TRP A 12 -17.49 -10.96 23.59
C TRP A 12 -16.97 -10.19 22.36
N HIS A 13 -17.84 -9.88 21.39
CA HIS A 13 -17.45 -9.08 20.23
C HIS A 13 -16.95 -7.68 20.61
N ARG A 14 -17.52 -7.10 21.67
CA ARG A 14 -17.09 -5.78 22.16
C ARG A 14 -15.71 -5.83 22.80
N PHE A 15 -15.38 -6.92 23.49
CA PHE A 15 -14.04 -7.16 24.03
C PHE A 15 -13.02 -7.39 22.90
N GLU A 16 -13.39 -8.19 21.90
CA GLU A 16 -12.57 -8.45 20.71
C GLU A 16 -12.27 -7.16 19.94
N ALA A 17 -13.29 -6.32 19.70
CA ALA A 17 -13.13 -5.03 19.04
C ALA A 17 -12.22 -4.07 19.83
N PHE A 18 -12.33 -4.06 21.17
CA PHE A 18 -11.45 -3.26 22.02
C PHE A 18 -10.00 -3.74 21.93
N HIS A 19 -9.77 -5.06 22.01
CA HIS A 19 -8.45 -5.65 21.87
C HIS A 19 -7.84 -5.31 20.51
N GLN A 20 -8.60 -5.51 19.43
CA GLN A 20 -8.20 -5.15 18.07
C GLN A 20 -7.83 -3.67 17.97
N ALA A 21 -8.65 -2.76 18.51
CA ALA A 21 -8.38 -1.32 18.46
C ALA A 21 -7.09 -0.93 19.19
N VAL A 22 -6.80 -1.53 20.36
CA VAL A 22 -5.57 -1.27 21.11
C VAL A 22 -4.33 -1.75 20.35
N PHE A 23 -4.40 -2.95 19.75
CA PHE A 23 -3.32 -3.47 18.90
C PHE A 23 -3.17 -2.67 17.61
N GLU A 24 -4.24 -2.26 16.97
CA GLU A 24 -4.15 -1.47 15.75
C GLU A 24 -3.61 -0.08 16.00
N ALA A 25 -3.97 0.57 17.12
CA ALA A 25 -3.47 1.91 17.45
C ALA A 25 -1.95 1.93 17.65
N ARG A 26 -1.40 0.92 18.34
CA ARG A 26 0.04 0.88 18.66
C ARG A 26 0.92 0.53 17.46
N TRP A 27 0.47 -0.36 16.58
CA TRP A 27 1.27 -0.82 15.43
C TRP A 27 0.77 -0.30 14.07
N GLY A 28 -0.30 0.48 14.05
CA GLY A 28 -0.93 0.96 12.82
C GLY A 28 0.00 1.80 11.95
N HIS A 29 0.79 2.69 12.56
CA HIS A 29 1.77 3.50 11.82
C HIS A 29 2.86 2.65 11.18
N ALA A 30 3.38 1.65 11.89
CA ALA A 30 4.40 0.75 11.35
C ALA A 30 3.85 -0.07 10.18
N ARG A 31 2.62 -0.61 10.32
CA ARG A 31 1.94 -1.34 9.23
C ARG A 31 1.67 -0.46 8.01
N GLN A 32 1.21 0.78 8.21
CA GLN A 32 0.98 1.71 7.10
C GLN A 32 2.27 2.09 6.39
N ARG A 33 3.37 2.27 7.13
CA ARG A 33 4.69 2.51 6.55
C ARG A 33 5.14 1.30 5.72
N GLU A 34 5.05 0.10 6.28
CA GLU A 34 5.42 -1.14 5.57
C GLU A 34 4.59 -1.35 4.30
N ALA A 35 3.26 -1.17 4.39
CA ALA A 35 2.38 -1.28 3.22
C ALA A 35 2.77 -0.29 2.12
N ARG A 36 3.10 0.96 2.48
CA ARG A 36 3.59 1.97 1.53
C ARG A 36 4.93 1.56 0.92
N THR A 37 5.88 1.08 1.71
CA THR A 37 7.18 0.59 1.23
C THR A 37 7.00 -0.57 0.23
N GLN A 38 6.11 -1.50 0.51
CA GLN A 38 5.80 -2.62 -0.38
C GLN A 38 5.16 -2.15 -1.69
N GLN A 39 4.23 -1.19 -1.61
CA GLN A 39 3.64 -0.57 -2.80
C GLN A 39 4.69 0.18 -3.65
N ASP A 40 5.58 0.93 -3.00
CA ASP A 40 6.65 1.68 -3.69
C ASP A 40 7.64 0.71 -4.36
N THR A 41 7.95 -0.42 -3.72
CA THR A 41 8.80 -1.50 -4.28
C THR A 41 8.14 -2.17 -5.47
N LEU A 42 6.85 -2.53 -5.37
CA LEU A 42 6.10 -3.12 -6.48
C LEU A 42 6.11 -2.18 -7.68
N ARG A 43 5.87 -0.88 -7.46
CA ARG A 43 5.88 0.12 -8.54
C ARG A 43 7.25 0.20 -9.22
N ALA A 44 8.33 0.17 -8.45
CA ALA A 44 9.70 0.15 -9.00
C ALA A 44 9.96 -1.08 -9.89
N LEU A 45 9.52 -2.27 -9.44
CA LEU A 45 9.67 -3.52 -10.19
C LEU A 45 8.88 -3.52 -11.50
N LEU A 46 7.73 -2.86 -11.53
CA LEU A 46 6.90 -2.78 -12.73
C LEU A 46 7.43 -1.75 -13.74
N MET A 47 8.21 -0.78 -13.27
CA MET A 47 8.82 0.27 -14.08
C MET A 47 10.31 0.03 -14.37
N LEU A 48 10.81 -1.21 -14.26
CA LEU A 48 12.20 -1.56 -14.52
C LEU A 48 12.70 -1.05 -15.88
N GLU A 49 11.85 -1.10 -16.92
CA GLU A 49 12.21 -0.63 -18.27
C GLU A 49 12.58 0.84 -18.29
N THR A 50 11.90 1.67 -17.48
CA THR A 50 12.23 3.10 -17.34
C THR A 50 13.57 3.33 -16.65
N LEU A 51 14.06 2.34 -15.90
CA LEU A 51 15.37 2.32 -15.26
C LEU A 51 16.45 1.67 -16.17
N GLY A 52 16.09 1.27 -17.40
CA GLY A 52 16.99 0.58 -18.33
C GLY A 52 17.19 -0.90 -18.01
N VAL A 53 16.31 -1.50 -17.20
CA VAL A 53 16.33 -2.93 -16.87
C VAL A 53 15.14 -3.60 -17.52
N ASP A 54 15.35 -4.69 -18.26
CA ASP A 54 14.25 -5.41 -18.88
C ASP A 54 13.29 -5.98 -17.82
N ASN A 55 11.98 -5.77 -18.02
CA ASN A 55 10.95 -6.31 -17.15
C ASN A 55 10.39 -7.63 -17.76
N PRO A 56 10.67 -8.80 -17.17
CA PRO A 56 10.25 -10.09 -17.73
C PRO A 56 8.74 -10.32 -17.68
N VAL A 57 8.00 -9.50 -16.92
CA VAL A 57 6.53 -9.58 -16.78
C VAL A 57 5.84 -8.29 -17.22
N ALA A 58 6.50 -7.50 -18.09
CA ALA A 58 5.99 -6.23 -18.56
C ALA A 58 4.59 -6.37 -19.16
N TYR A 59 4.41 -7.36 -20.04
CA TYR A 59 3.18 -7.57 -20.78
C TYR A 59 1.99 -7.94 -19.87
N GLU A 60 2.23 -8.82 -18.91
CA GLU A 60 1.24 -9.31 -17.94
C GLU A 60 0.80 -8.23 -16.97
N THR A 61 1.61 -7.19 -16.80
CA THR A 61 1.40 -6.14 -15.81
C THR A 61 1.02 -4.79 -16.41
N LEU A 62 0.81 -4.74 -17.74
CA LEU A 62 0.38 -3.54 -18.46
C LEU A 62 -0.92 -2.94 -17.89
N ASP A 63 -1.84 -3.79 -17.44
CA ASP A 63 -3.12 -3.35 -16.86
C ASP A 63 -2.96 -2.56 -15.55
N LEU A 64 -1.82 -2.72 -14.86
CA LEU A 64 -1.53 -2.03 -13.62
C LEU A 64 -0.93 -0.64 -13.86
N VAL A 65 -0.33 -0.41 -15.04
CA VAL A 65 0.35 0.84 -15.39
C VAL A 65 -0.54 2.08 -15.23
N PRO A 66 -1.83 2.11 -15.65
CA PRO A 66 -2.69 3.28 -15.47
C PRO A 66 -2.85 3.70 -14.00
N SER A 67 -3.03 2.73 -13.10
CA SER A 67 -3.11 2.99 -11.66
C SER A 67 -1.78 3.54 -11.11
N MET A 68 -0.67 3.18 -11.76
CA MET A 68 0.67 3.58 -11.33
C MET A 68 1.06 4.97 -11.81
N VAL A 69 0.63 5.33 -13.01
CA VAL A 69 0.89 6.66 -13.58
C VAL A 69 0.15 7.75 -12.79
N ALA A 70 -1.05 7.46 -12.28
CA ALA A 70 -1.87 8.42 -11.53
C ALA A 70 -1.14 9.09 -10.35
N ASP A 71 -0.36 8.32 -9.58
CA ASP A 71 0.38 8.83 -8.41
C ASP A 71 1.91 8.86 -8.62
N LEU A 72 2.37 8.84 -9.88
CA LEU A 72 3.81 8.78 -10.20
C LEU A 72 4.58 9.97 -9.60
N HIS A 73 3.99 11.16 -9.65
CA HIS A 73 4.60 12.39 -9.13
C HIS A 73 4.78 12.36 -7.59
N GLU A 74 3.84 11.77 -6.86
CA GLU A 74 4.00 11.65 -5.42
C GLU A 74 5.05 10.58 -5.08
N TRP A 75 5.07 9.49 -5.84
CA TRP A 75 5.99 8.38 -5.65
C TRP A 75 7.47 8.77 -5.85
N HIS A 76 7.85 9.37 -6.99
CA HIS A 76 9.27 9.71 -7.23
C HIS A 76 9.80 10.75 -6.25
N ARG A 77 8.94 11.67 -5.79
CA ARG A 77 9.25 12.62 -4.71
C ARG A 77 9.53 11.91 -3.38
N ARG A 78 8.76 10.87 -3.04
CA ARG A 78 9.01 10.06 -1.83
C ARG A 78 10.33 9.28 -1.91
N LEU A 79 10.76 8.90 -3.11
CA LEU A 79 12.06 8.27 -3.35
C LEU A 79 13.23 9.25 -3.29
N GLY A 80 12.97 10.56 -3.17
CA GLY A 80 14.02 11.58 -3.11
C GLY A 80 14.70 11.85 -4.46
N ARG A 81 14.05 11.52 -5.58
CA ARG A 81 14.54 11.92 -6.91
C ARG A 81 14.07 13.34 -7.24
N GLU A 82 14.99 14.16 -7.72
CA GLU A 82 14.68 15.56 -8.13
C GLU A 82 14.06 15.64 -9.53
N ASP A 83 14.39 14.69 -10.40
CA ASP A 83 13.88 14.56 -11.76
C ASP A 83 13.65 13.07 -12.10
N PHE A 84 12.60 12.82 -12.89
CA PHE A 84 12.28 11.51 -13.45
C PHE A 84 13.19 11.14 -14.63
N GLY A 85 13.95 12.10 -15.18
CA GLY A 85 14.97 11.87 -16.21
C GLY A 85 14.41 11.74 -17.63
N ALA A 86 13.12 12.00 -17.82
CA ALA A 86 12.49 12.07 -19.13
C ALA A 86 12.31 13.55 -19.55
N PRO A 87 12.66 13.94 -20.80
CA PRO A 87 12.42 15.30 -21.26
C PRO A 87 10.91 15.61 -21.26
N GLY A 88 10.48 16.52 -20.38
CA GLY A 88 9.06 16.84 -20.14
C GLY A 88 8.34 15.94 -19.13
N GLY A 89 9.07 15.07 -18.40
CA GLY A 89 8.53 14.14 -17.43
C GLY A 89 8.42 14.73 -16.03
N CYS A 90 7.22 15.17 -15.65
CA CYS A 90 6.73 15.49 -14.30
C CYS A 90 7.76 15.94 -13.23
N CYS A 91 8.54 16.95 -13.59
CA CYS A 91 8.66 18.25 -12.93
C CYS A 91 8.49 19.34 -13.99
#